data_AF-R6XWH3-F1
#
_entry.id   AF-R6XWH3-F1
#
_cell.length_a   1.000
_cell.length_b   1.000
_cell.length_c   1.000
_cell.angle_alpha   90.00
_cell.angle_beta   90.00
_cell.angle_gamma   90.00
#
_symmetry.space_group_name_H-M   'P 1'
#
loop_
_entity.id
_entity.type
_entity.pdbx_description
1 polymer ?
#
loop_
_entity_poly.entity_id
_entity_poly.type
_entity_poly.pdbx_seq_one_letter_code
_entity_poly.pdbx_strand_id
1 'polypeptide(L)'
;MLREYKSHTWRRNSRSIGVTLCCAKDAILAYKCNPVFGAYPPTELQVEQMAMVVAILCHELELEINNDTVLTHAEAASRDQYGPGQGDPDMRWDLYMLKGMPETRALRPGGVLLRKKALAYLHSMLMDKLLQPHEAEVEQPELLAA
;
A
#
# COMPACT_ATOMS: atom_id res chain seq x y z
N MET A 1 -4.93 17.06 8.29
CA MET A 1 -4.60 17.46 6.89
C MET A 1 -3.14 17.11 6.60
N LEU A 2 -2.87 16.33 5.55
CA LEU A 2 -1.51 15.87 5.17
C LEU A 2 -0.69 16.99 4.50
N ARG A 3 -0.23 17.98 5.29
CA ARG A 3 0.52 19.15 4.80
C ARG A 3 2.03 19.02 4.89
N GLU A 4 2.53 18.07 5.68
CA GLU A 4 3.96 17.87 5.82
C GLU A 4 4.56 17.28 4.54
N TYR A 5 5.67 17.86 4.09
CA TYR A 5 6.40 17.35 2.94
C TYR A 5 7.29 16.18 3.36
N LYS A 6 7.21 15.07 2.63
CA LYS A 6 8.04 13.88 2.83
C LYS A 6 8.65 13.46 1.50
N SER A 7 9.98 13.36 1.43
CA SER A 7 10.72 12.98 0.22
C SER A 7 10.67 11.47 -0.03
N HIS A 8 9.60 10.97 -0.67
CA HIS A 8 9.45 9.54 -0.99
C HIS A 8 9.19 9.25 -2.47
N THR A 9 8.40 10.06 -3.17
CA THR A 9 7.98 9.81 -4.56
C THR A 9 7.79 11.12 -5.29
N TRP A 10 8.49 11.30 -6.42
CA TRP A 10 8.38 12.51 -7.22
C TRP A 10 6.91 12.75 -7.64
N ARG A 11 6.50 14.04 -7.62
CA ARG A 11 5.11 14.51 -7.79
C ARG A 11 4.08 14.02 -6.76
N ARG A 12 4.52 13.31 -5.73
CA ARG A 12 3.66 12.78 -4.65
C ARG A 12 4.30 12.98 -3.27
N ASN A 13 5.19 13.95 -3.08
CA ASN A 13 5.85 14.21 -1.78
C ASN A 13 5.00 15.05 -0.81
N SER A 14 3.82 15.49 -1.25
CA SER A 14 2.87 16.29 -0.48
C SER A 14 1.48 15.71 -0.66
N ARG A 15 0.61 15.86 0.34
CA ARG A 15 -0.79 15.40 0.31
C ARG A 15 -0.91 13.88 0.07
N SER A 16 0.04 13.13 0.59
CA SER A 16 0.22 11.69 0.40
C SER A 16 0.83 11.07 1.65
N ILE A 17 0.77 9.74 1.76
CA ILE A 17 1.43 8.97 2.81
C ILE A 17 2.37 7.97 2.12
N GLY A 18 3.66 8.06 2.42
CA GLY A 18 4.64 7.05 2.02
C GLY A 18 4.72 5.93 3.05
N VAL A 19 4.45 4.69 2.64
CA VAL A 19 4.63 3.48 3.45
C VAL A 19 5.72 2.63 2.82
N THR A 20 6.67 2.14 3.61
CA THR A 20 7.83 1.38 3.11
C THR A 20 7.94 0.01 3.77
N LEU A 21 8.53 -0.95 3.05
CA LEU A 21 8.97 -2.21 3.60
C LEU A 21 10.47 -2.14 3.90
N CYS A 22 10.85 -2.46 5.14
CA CYS A 22 12.25 -2.63 5.51
C CYS A 22 12.77 -3.98 5.00
N CYS A 23 13.09 -4.05 3.71
CA CYS A 23 13.57 -5.23 3.00
C CYS A 23 14.38 -4.85 1.75
N ALA A 24 14.72 -5.83 0.90
CA ALA A 24 15.35 -5.67 -0.40
C ALA A 24 16.72 -4.98 -0.34
N LYS A 25 17.55 -5.33 0.65
CA LYS A 25 18.92 -4.81 0.76
C LYS A 25 19.73 -5.33 -0.44
N ASP A 26 20.46 -4.43 -1.09
CA ASP A 26 21.29 -4.73 -2.26
C ASP A 26 20.47 -5.26 -3.46
N ALA A 27 19.17 -4.95 -3.50
CA ALA A 27 18.30 -5.37 -4.59
C ALA A 27 18.60 -4.59 -5.87
N ILE A 28 18.52 -5.28 -7.01
CA ILE A 28 18.76 -4.71 -8.34
C ILE A 28 17.63 -5.06 -9.29
N LEU A 29 17.46 -4.23 -10.33
CA LEU A 29 16.64 -4.56 -11.47
C LEU A 29 17.52 -5.18 -12.56
N ALA A 30 17.44 -6.50 -12.71
CA ALA A 30 18.22 -7.23 -13.71
C ALA A 30 17.63 -7.10 -15.12
N TYR A 31 18.31 -7.72 -16.10
CA TYR A 31 17.91 -7.71 -17.51
C TYR A 31 16.43 -8.05 -17.71
N LYS A 32 15.79 -7.36 -18.67
CA LYS A 32 14.33 -7.43 -18.96
C LYS A 32 13.45 -7.06 -17.76
N CYS A 33 13.89 -6.08 -16.97
CA CYS A 33 13.13 -5.55 -15.82
C CYS A 33 12.76 -6.64 -14.80
N ASN A 34 13.70 -7.54 -14.50
CA ASN A 34 13.49 -8.62 -13.54
C ASN A 34 14.08 -8.24 -12.16
N PRO A 35 13.24 -7.96 -11.13
CA PRO A 35 13.71 -7.71 -9.77
C PRO A 35 14.50 -8.88 -9.19
N VAL A 36 15.69 -8.58 -8.69
CA VAL A 36 16.51 -9.50 -7.88
C VAL A 36 16.68 -8.86 -6.52
N PHE A 37 16.02 -9.40 -5.50
CA PHE A 37 15.86 -8.74 -4.20
C PHE A 37 17.08 -8.78 -3.27
N GLY A 38 18.21 -9.35 -3.70
CA GLY A 38 19.44 -9.36 -2.92
C GLY A 38 19.29 -10.01 -1.55
N ALA A 39 19.89 -9.38 -0.53
CA ALA A 39 19.76 -9.78 0.86
C ALA A 39 18.43 -9.28 1.44
N TYR A 40 17.69 -10.16 2.13
CA TYR A 40 16.39 -9.86 2.74
C TYR A 40 15.27 -9.55 1.71
N PRO A 41 14.87 -10.50 0.85
CA PRO A 41 13.73 -10.30 -0.02
C PRO A 41 12.45 -9.96 0.77
N PRO A 42 11.51 -9.19 0.18
CA PRO A 42 10.22 -8.94 0.82
C PRO A 42 9.57 -10.26 1.22
N THR A 43 9.23 -10.41 2.49
CA THR A 43 8.56 -11.61 2.98
C THR A 43 7.06 -11.54 2.68
N GLU A 44 6.40 -12.69 2.59
CA GLU A 44 4.95 -12.74 2.43
C GLU A 44 4.25 -12.00 3.58
N LEU A 45 4.72 -12.22 4.83
CA LEU A 45 4.19 -11.51 6.00
C LEU A 45 4.34 -9.99 5.89
N GLN A 46 5.46 -9.48 5.41
CA GLN A 46 5.65 -8.04 5.17
C GLN A 46 4.64 -7.50 4.14
N VAL A 47 4.39 -8.26 3.07
CA VAL A 47 3.39 -7.89 2.05
C VAL A 47 1.97 -7.91 2.61
N GLU A 48 1.63 -8.89 3.44
CA GLU A 48 0.32 -8.92 4.14
C GLU A 48 0.16 -7.72 5.07
N GLN A 49 1.17 -7.42 5.90
CA GLN A 49 1.13 -6.30 6.82
C GLN A 49 1.00 -4.95 6.08
N MET A 50 1.72 -4.78 4.96
CA MET A 50 1.55 -3.61 4.10
C MET A 50 0.11 -3.49 3.58
N ALA A 51 -0.50 -4.60 3.14
CA ALA A 51 -1.90 -4.58 2.68
C ALA A 51 -2.90 -4.25 3.79
N MET A 52 -2.67 -4.73 5.03
CA MET A 52 -3.46 -4.33 6.20
C MET A 52 -3.32 -2.85 6.50
N VAL A 53 -2.10 -2.30 6.46
CA VAL A 53 -1.86 -0.86 6.64
C VAL A 53 -2.59 -0.05 5.59
N VAL A 54 -2.55 -0.45 4.31
CA VAL A 54 -3.32 0.19 3.24
C VAL A 54 -4.83 0.16 3.55
N ALA A 55 -5.37 -1.00 3.96
CA ALA A 55 -6.78 -1.13 4.29
C ALA A 55 -7.21 -0.18 5.42
N ILE A 56 -6.42 -0.13 6.50
CA ILE A 56 -6.66 0.76 7.65
C ILE A 56 -6.59 2.22 7.21
N LEU A 57 -5.51 2.64 6.54
CA LEU A 57 -5.34 4.04 6.13
C LEU A 57 -6.45 4.50 5.19
N CYS A 58 -6.83 3.67 4.21
CA CYS A 58 -7.92 4.00 3.30
C CYS A 58 -9.27 4.07 4.01
N HIS A 59 -9.55 3.18 4.95
CA HIS A 59 -10.79 3.21 5.74
C HIS A 59 -10.88 4.48 6.60
N GLU A 60 -9.85 4.76 7.40
CA GLU A 60 -9.84 5.88 8.36
C GLU A 60 -9.76 7.26 7.68
N LEU A 61 -9.25 7.32 6.45
CA LEU A 61 -9.19 8.54 5.65
C LEU A 61 -10.33 8.67 4.64
N GLU A 62 -11.28 7.72 4.64
CA GLU A 62 -12.42 7.68 3.71
C GLU A 62 -11.99 7.72 2.23
N LEU A 63 -10.94 6.96 1.90
CA LEU A 63 -10.39 6.87 0.55
C LEU A 63 -10.68 5.50 -0.07
N GLU A 64 -11.05 5.48 -1.35
CA GLU A 64 -11.24 4.25 -2.08
C GLU A 64 -9.90 3.55 -2.38
N ILE A 65 -9.85 2.22 -2.19
CA ILE A 65 -8.69 1.40 -2.56
C ILE A 65 -8.74 1.13 -4.07
N ASN A 66 -8.15 2.03 -4.85
CA ASN A 66 -8.02 1.89 -6.30
C ASN A 66 -6.60 2.32 -6.77
N ASN A 67 -6.36 2.28 -8.08
CA ASN A 67 -5.07 2.61 -8.66
C ASN A 67 -4.74 4.11 -8.63
N ASP A 68 -5.67 5.00 -8.32
CA ASP A 68 -5.43 6.45 -8.23
C ASP A 68 -5.11 6.89 -6.80
N THR A 69 -5.64 6.17 -5.80
CA THR A 69 -5.35 6.40 -4.38
C THR A 69 -4.10 5.67 -3.91
N VAL A 70 -3.98 4.38 -4.25
CA VAL A 70 -2.94 3.49 -3.72
C VAL A 70 -2.01 3.08 -4.86
N LEU A 71 -0.78 3.58 -4.81
CA LEU A 71 0.24 3.41 -5.84
C LEU A 71 1.53 2.87 -5.25
N THR A 72 2.18 1.93 -5.94
CA THR A 72 3.60 1.67 -5.69
C THR A 72 4.47 2.75 -6.33
N HIS A 73 5.73 2.87 -5.90
CA HIS A 73 6.67 3.77 -6.56
C HIS A 73 6.81 3.41 -8.04
N ALA A 74 6.89 2.13 -8.38
CA ALA A 74 7.01 1.70 -9.77
C ALA A 74 5.79 2.06 -10.62
N GLU A 75 4.57 2.06 -10.06
CA GLU A 75 3.37 2.55 -10.75
C GLU A 75 3.43 4.06 -10.97
N ALA A 76 3.84 4.82 -9.96
CA ALA A 76 4.02 6.26 -10.08
C ALA A 76 5.09 6.61 -11.12
N ALA A 77 6.22 5.91 -11.10
CA ALA A 77 7.32 6.08 -12.04
C ALA A 77 6.92 5.80 -13.48
N SER A 78 6.17 4.72 -13.69
CA SER A 78 5.61 4.38 -15.01
C SER A 78 4.67 5.48 -15.54
N ARG A 79 3.78 6.00 -14.67
CA ARG A 79 2.82 7.08 -15.03
C ARG A 79 3.53 8.39 -15.41
N ASP A 80 4.59 8.73 -14.69
CA ASP A 80 5.32 9.99 -14.85
C ASP A 80 6.56 9.86 -15.74
N GLN A 81 6.74 8.70 -16.40
CA GLN A 81 7.79 8.44 -17.39
C GLN A 81 9.22 8.48 -16.83
N TYR A 82 9.44 7.96 -15.62
CA TYR A 82 10.76 7.79 -15.00
C TYR A 82 11.01 6.38 -14.45
N GLY A 83 10.19 5.40 -14.86
CA GLY A 83 10.36 4.00 -14.51
C GLY A 83 11.37 3.24 -15.40
N PRO A 84 11.39 1.90 -15.32
CA PRO A 84 12.30 1.08 -16.11
C PRO A 84 12.16 1.32 -17.61
N GLY A 85 13.28 1.62 -18.27
CA GLY A 85 13.33 1.90 -19.71
C GLY A 85 12.89 3.31 -20.12
N GLN A 86 12.69 4.23 -19.18
CA GLN A 86 12.19 5.60 -19.46
C GLN A 86 13.24 6.70 -19.24
N GLY A 87 14.52 6.37 -19.28
CA GLY A 87 15.62 7.36 -19.28
C GLY A 87 16.09 7.82 -17.89
N ASP A 88 15.40 7.43 -16.82
CA ASP A 88 15.90 7.59 -15.44
C ASP A 88 16.91 6.47 -15.12
N PRO A 89 18.16 6.79 -14.74
CA PRO A 89 19.16 5.79 -14.37
C PRO A 89 18.79 5.00 -13.10
N ASP A 90 18.01 5.58 -12.19
CA ASP A 90 17.54 4.91 -10.98
C ASP A 90 16.35 3.99 -11.26
N MET A 91 15.67 4.18 -12.41
CA MET A 91 14.57 3.35 -12.95
C MET A 91 13.40 3.08 -11.99
N ARG A 92 13.32 3.81 -10.88
CA ARG A 92 12.43 3.65 -9.70
C ARG A 92 11.40 2.51 -9.84
N TRP A 93 11.78 1.35 -9.33
CA TRP A 93 11.11 0.06 -9.55
C TRP A 93 10.60 -0.59 -8.25
N ASP A 94 10.47 0.18 -7.17
CA ASP A 94 10.04 -0.39 -5.89
C ASP A 94 8.67 -1.06 -6.00
N LEU A 95 8.60 -2.31 -5.55
CA LEU A 95 7.42 -3.18 -5.63
C LEU A 95 6.93 -3.37 -7.07
N TYR A 96 7.84 -3.37 -8.06
CA TYR A 96 7.51 -3.66 -9.46
C TYR A 96 7.01 -5.08 -9.67
N MET A 97 7.52 -6.06 -8.91
CA MET A 97 6.94 -7.40 -8.83
C MET A 97 6.90 -7.86 -7.38
N LEU A 98 5.86 -8.61 -7.02
CA LEU A 98 5.74 -9.27 -5.73
C LEU A 98 5.35 -10.73 -5.95
N LYS A 99 5.82 -11.62 -5.07
CA LYS A 99 5.43 -13.04 -5.09
C LYS A 99 3.91 -13.17 -4.86
N GLY A 100 3.28 -14.15 -5.51
CA GLY A 100 1.83 -14.39 -5.43
C GLY A 100 1.02 -13.79 -6.59
N MET A 101 1.65 -13.09 -7.52
CA MET A 101 1.08 -12.81 -8.85
C MET A 101 1.30 -14.02 -9.78
N PRO A 102 0.33 -14.37 -10.64
CA PRO A 102 0.60 -15.34 -11.70
C PRO A 102 1.73 -14.83 -12.60
N GLU A 103 2.66 -15.70 -12.96
CA GLU A 103 3.68 -15.41 -13.97
C GLU A 103 3.00 -15.26 -15.33
N THR A 104 2.65 -14.02 -15.67
CA THR A 104 2.04 -13.68 -16.96
C THR A 104 3.01 -12.86 -17.79
N ARG A 105 2.84 -12.88 -19.11
CA ARG A 105 3.59 -11.99 -20.02
C ARG A 105 3.28 -10.50 -19.80
N ALA A 106 2.18 -10.19 -19.09
CA ALA A 106 1.81 -8.83 -18.77
C ALA A 106 2.62 -8.32 -17.57
N LEU A 107 3.11 -7.10 -17.70
CA LEU A 107 3.73 -6.39 -16.58
C LEU A 107 2.67 -6.14 -15.49
N ARG A 108 2.86 -6.73 -14.31
CA ARG A 108 1.96 -6.51 -13.18
C ARG A 108 2.73 -5.89 -12.03
N PRO A 109 2.64 -4.56 -11.85
CA PRO A 109 3.18 -3.93 -10.66
C PRO A 109 2.58 -4.59 -9.40
N GLY A 110 3.39 -4.70 -8.34
CA GLY A 110 2.98 -5.23 -7.05
C GLY A 110 1.76 -4.52 -6.45
N GLY A 111 1.47 -3.28 -6.89
CA GLY A 111 0.28 -2.53 -6.50
C GLY A 111 -1.04 -3.27 -6.74
N VAL A 112 -1.15 -4.07 -7.80
CA VAL A 112 -2.37 -4.86 -8.05
C VAL A 112 -2.57 -5.92 -6.96
N LEU A 113 -1.49 -6.53 -6.46
CA LEU A 113 -1.55 -7.55 -5.41
C LEU A 113 -1.89 -6.89 -4.07
N LEU A 114 -1.21 -5.79 -3.76
CA LEU A 114 -1.43 -5.01 -2.54
C LEU A 114 -2.87 -4.51 -2.44
N ARG A 115 -3.41 -3.90 -3.51
CA ARG A 115 -4.80 -3.44 -3.53
C ARG A 115 -5.79 -4.60 -3.38
N LYS A 116 -5.56 -5.74 -4.07
CA LYS A 116 -6.41 -6.94 -3.93
C LYS A 116 -6.44 -7.44 -2.49
N LYS A 117 -5.27 -7.53 -1.84
CA LYS A 117 -5.16 -7.96 -0.44
C LYS A 117 -5.79 -6.95 0.51
N ALA A 118 -5.54 -5.66 0.31
CA ALA A 118 -6.10 -4.59 1.13
C ALA A 118 -7.64 -4.57 1.06
N LEU A 119 -8.23 -4.79 -0.11
CA LEU A 119 -9.69 -4.94 -0.25
C LEU A 119 -10.22 -6.13 0.55
N ALA A 120 -9.51 -7.26 0.55
CA ALA A 120 -9.90 -8.43 1.34
C ALA A 120 -9.83 -8.16 2.85
N TYR A 121 -8.77 -7.49 3.32
CA TYR A 121 -8.64 -7.09 4.72
C TYR A 121 -9.70 -6.06 5.13
N LEU A 122 -9.96 -5.05 4.29
CA LEU A 122 -11.01 -4.07 4.53
C LEU A 122 -12.38 -4.74 4.65
N HIS A 123 -12.70 -5.67 3.74
CA HIS A 123 -13.94 -6.44 3.81
C HIS A 123 -14.03 -7.24 5.12
N SER A 124 -12.96 -7.94 5.52
CA SER A 124 -12.93 -8.66 6.80
C SER A 124 -13.18 -7.73 7.98
N MET A 125 -12.46 -6.60 8.05
CA MET A 125 -12.61 -5.62 9.14
C MET A 125 -14.03 -5.08 9.26
N LEU A 126 -14.68 -4.79 8.12
CA LEU A 126 -16.06 -4.30 8.11
C LEU A 126 -17.05 -5.40 8.49
N MET A 127 -16.86 -6.62 8.02
CA MET A 127 -17.68 -7.76 8.44
C MET A 127 -17.56 -8.03 9.94
N ASP A 128 -16.34 -7.98 10.48
CA ASP A 128 -16.10 -8.18 11.91
C ASP A 128 -16.79 -7.09 12.74
N LYS A 129 -16.74 -5.82 12.31
CA LYS A 129 -17.49 -4.72 12.96
C LYS A 129 -19.01 -4.92 12.90
N LEU A 130 -19.54 -5.41 11.77
CA LEU A 130 -20.98 -5.67 11.62
C LEU A 130 -21.47 -6.85 12.48
N LEU A 131 -20.60 -7.83 12.71
CA LEU A 131 -20.90 -9.03 13.50
C LEU A 131 -20.67 -8.83 15.00
N GLN A 132 -20.09 -7.69 15.42
CA GLN A 132 -19.96 -7.38 16.84
C GLN A 132 -21.36 -7.20 17.47
N PRO A 133 -21.64 -7.84 18.62
CA PRO A 133 -22.89 -7.60 19.32
C PRO A 133 -22.99 -6.11 19.68
N HIS A 134 -24.16 -5.53 19.48
CA HIS A 134 -24.41 -4.14 19.84
C HIS A 134 -24.29 -3.99 21.36
N GLU A 135 -23.22 -3.36 21.85
CA GLU A 135 -23.17 -2.85 23.22
C GLU A 135 -24.11 -1.65 23.29
N ALA A 136 -25.21 -1.78 24.04
CA ALA A 136 -26.11 -0.67 24.30
C ALA A 136 -25.34 0.42 25.06
N GLU A 137 -25.35 1.65 24.55
CA GLU A 137 -24.87 2.80 25.32
C GLU A 137 -25.67 2.88 26.62
N VAL A 138 -25.00 2.61 27.74
CA VAL A 138 -25.60 2.78 29.07
C VAL A 138 -25.65 4.27 29.35
N GLU A 139 -26.77 4.90 29.00
CA GLU A 139 -27.08 6.28 29.35
C GLU A 139 -27.08 6.38 30.90
N GLN A 140 -26.06 7.03 31.46
CA GLN A 140 -26.00 7.29 32.90
C GLN A 140 -27.08 8.34 33.21
N PRO A 141 -28.05 8.05 34.10
CA PRO A 141 -29.05 9.05 34.44
C PRO A 141 -28.35 10.22 35.13
N GLU A 142 -28.55 11.43 34.59
CA GLU A 142 -28.17 12.67 35.26
C GLU A 142 -28.75 12.65 36.67
N LEU A 143 -27.88 12.66 37.68
CA LEU A 143 -28.29 12.89 39.05
C LEU A 143 -28.87 14.30 39.12
N LEU A 144 -30.21 14.39 39.13
CA LEU A 144 -30.92 15.57 39.62
C LEU A 144 -30.52 15.79 41.09
N ALA A 145 -29.52 16.65 41.30
CA ALA A 145 -29.25 17.25 42.59
C ALA A 145 -30.21 18.42 42.77
N ALA A 146 -31.14 18.24 43.73
CA ALA A 146 -32.05 19.25 44.27
C ALA A 146 -31.31 20.31 45.10
#